data_AF-A0A7C7GLY0-F1
#
_entry.id   AF-A0A7C7GLY0-F1
#
_cell.length_a   1.000
_cell.length_b   1.000
_cell.length_c   1.000
_cell.angle_alpha   90.00
_cell.angle_beta   90.00
_cell.angle_gamma   90.00
#
_symmetry.space_group_name_H-M   'P 1'
#
loop_
_entity.id
_entity.type
_entity.pdbx_description
1 polymer ?
#
loop_
_entity_poly.entity_id
_entity_poly.type
_entity_poly.pdbx_seq_one_letter_code
_entity_poly.pdbx_strand_id
1 'polypeptide(L)'
;IVGRYQDAVDEYSEVIKLNPGNSDVHFNLGWALMESKRYIEALVSLKKSIRLNPKNTDAYYSLGWVYGELKRYEEAIVTLEETLQIDPNYLEARTRLSTMKNYLQKVTAPKQDQILTTATSVLHDKPEIIVTP
;
A
#
# COMPACT_ATOMS: atom_id res chain seq x y z
N ILE A 1 12.58 17.25 14.76
CA ILE A 1 12.40 15.79 14.51
C ILE A 1 13.29 15.30 13.36
N VAL A 2 13.45 16.06 12.26
CA VAL A 2 14.29 15.69 11.09
C VAL A 2 15.74 15.28 11.44
N GLY A 3 16.38 15.91 12.42
CA GLY A 3 17.77 15.56 12.79
C GLY A 3 17.93 14.14 13.37
N ARG A 4 17.01 13.68 14.22
CA ARG A 4 17.15 12.40 14.93
C ARG A 4 17.14 11.18 14.01
N TYR A 5 16.38 11.24 12.93
CA TYR A 5 16.30 10.12 11.99
C TYR A 5 17.51 10.06 11.07
N GLN A 6 18.12 11.21 10.73
CA GLN A 6 19.36 11.23 9.97
C GLN A 6 20.52 10.68 10.82
N ASP A 7 20.61 11.08 12.09
CA ASP A 7 21.61 10.53 13.02
C ASP A 7 21.47 9.00 13.16
N ALA A 8 20.23 8.50 13.26
CA ALA A 8 19.96 7.06 13.33
C ALA A 8 20.36 6.33 12.03
N VAL A 9 20.13 6.93 10.86
CA VAL A 9 20.55 6.36 9.58
C VAL A 9 22.07 6.21 9.52
N ASP A 10 22.81 7.21 9.97
CA ASP A 10 24.27 7.21 9.96
C ASP A 10 24.80 6.16 10.96
N GLU A 11 24.24 6.09 12.17
CA GLU A 11 24.62 5.10 13.18
C GLU A 11 24.38 3.66 12.70
N TYR A 12 23.20 3.35 12.16
CA TYR A 12 22.93 2.01 11.65
C TYR A 12 23.79 1.66 10.45
N SER A 13 24.16 2.64 9.61
CA SER A 13 25.07 2.42 8.48
C SER A 13 26.47 2.01 8.95
N GLU A 14 26.98 2.60 10.04
CA GLU A 14 28.25 2.16 10.64
C GLU A 14 28.15 0.76 11.24
N VAL A 15 27.05 0.45 11.95
CA VAL A 15 26.84 -0.89 12.50
C VAL A 15 26.78 -1.96 11.38
N ILE A 16 26.17 -1.65 10.23
CA ILE A 16 26.12 -2.55 9.08
C ILE A 16 27.51 -2.82 8.50
N LYS A 17 28.43 -1.84 8.52
CA LYS A 17 29.83 -2.06 8.09
C LYS A 17 30.53 -3.08 8.98
N LEU A 18 30.24 -3.08 10.28
CA LEU A 18 30.82 -4.02 11.25
C LEU A 18 30.13 -5.39 11.22
N ASN A 19 28.81 -5.43 11.04
CA ASN A 19 28.03 -6.66 11.00
C ASN A 19 26.94 -6.60 9.92
N PRO A 20 27.28 -6.90 8.65
CA PRO A 20 26.33 -6.81 7.54
C PRO A 20 25.23 -7.88 7.57
N GLY A 21 25.36 -8.89 8.43
CA GLY A 21 24.43 -10.01 8.56
C GLY A 21 23.33 -9.80 9.61
N ASN A 22 23.33 -8.69 10.35
CA ASN A 22 22.34 -8.44 11.39
C ASN A 22 21.01 -7.94 10.78
N SER A 23 19.98 -8.79 10.76
CA SER A 23 18.66 -8.46 10.21
C SER A 23 18.00 -7.26 10.87
N ASP A 24 18.20 -7.09 12.17
CA ASP A 24 17.48 -6.10 12.97
C ASP A 24 18.02 -4.71 12.71
N VAL A 25 19.33 -4.59 12.46
CA VAL A 25 19.97 -3.33 12.06
C VAL A 25 19.47 -2.89 10.68
N HIS A 26 19.33 -3.82 9.73
CA HIS A 26 18.73 -3.52 8.42
C HIS A 26 17.26 -3.11 8.54
N PHE A 27 16.50 -3.71 9.46
CA PHE A 27 15.12 -3.30 9.74
C PHE A 27 15.06 -1.89 10.32
N ASN A 28 15.85 -1.61 11.37
CA ASN A 28 15.88 -0.31 12.03
C ASN A 28 16.34 0.81 11.07
N LEU A 29 17.32 0.53 10.21
CA LEU A 29 17.71 1.45 9.13
C LEU A 29 16.54 1.69 8.17
N GLY A 30 15.86 0.63 7.73
CA GLY A 30 14.67 0.73 6.89
C GLY A 30 13.58 1.60 7.51
N TRP A 31 13.32 1.43 8.81
CA TRP A 31 12.36 2.21 9.58
C TRP A 31 12.79 3.69 9.72
N ALA A 32 14.05 3.98 10.05
CA ALA A 32 14.55 5.36 10.13
C ALA A 32 14.46 6.09 8.76
N LEU A 33 14.73 5.37 7.67
CA LEU A 33 14.57 5.88 6.31
C LEU A 33 13.09 6.14 5.96
N MET A 34 12.17 5.27 6.40
CA MET A 34 10.73 5.48 6.27
C MET A 34 10.27 6.77 6.94
N GLU A 35 10.66 6.97 8.20
CA GLU A 35 10.34 8.17 8.99
C GLU A 35 10.93 9.45 8.35
N SER A 36 12.05 9.30 7.64
CA SER A 36 12.69 10.36 6.87
C SER A 36 12.11 10.53 5.45
N LYS A 37 11.06 9.78 5.09
CA LYS A 37 10.46 9.72 3.75
C LYS A 37 11.41 9.32 2.61
N ARG A 38 12.53 8.66 2.95
CA ARG A 38 13.52 8.11 2.01
C ARG A 38 13.11 6.71 1.56
N TYR A 39 11.94 6.62 0.94
CA TYR A 39 11.25 5.36 0.67
C TYR A 39 12.03 4.37 -0.21
N ILE A 40 12.75 4.85 -1.23
CA ILE A 40 13.54 3.98 -2.12
C ILE A 40 14.67 3.28 -1.35
N GLU A 41 15.32 3.99 -0.44
CA GLU A 41 16.39 3.42 0.38
C GLU A 41 15.83 2.51 1.47
N ALA A 42 14.67 2.86 2.03
CA ALA A 42 13.95 1.99 2.95
C ALA A 42 13.61 0.63 2.31
N LEU A 43 13.16 0.61 1.05
CA LEU A 43 12.92 -0.66 0.33
C LEU A 43 14.15 -1.56 0.31
N VAL A 44 15.34 -1.00 0.07
CA VAL A 44 16.58 -1.77 0.00
C VAL A 44 16.90 -2.40 1.35
N SER A 45 16.82 -1.60 2.42
CA SER A 45 17.15 -2.03 3.78
C SER A 45 16.14 -3.06 4.32
N LEU A 46 14.84 -2.82 4.14
CA LEU A 46 13.79 -3.75 4.55
C LEU A 46 13.87 -5.09 3.80
N LYS A 47 14.12 -5.07 2.48
CA LYS A 47 14.35 -6.30 1.71
C LYS A 47 15.59 -7.05 2.19
N LYS A 48 16.66 -6.35 2.58
CA LYS A 48 17.85 -6.99 3.14
C LYS A 48 17.55 -7.61 4.50
N SER A 49 16.79 -6.95 5.36
CA SER A 49 16.31 -7.51 6.64
C SER A 49 15.52 -8.79 6.43
N ILE A 50 14.52 -8.77 5.52
CA ILE A 50 13.70 -9.95 5.19
C ILE A 50 14.56 -11.10 4.64
N ARG A 51 15.54 -10.83 3.78
CA ARG A 51 16.46 -11.88 3.28
C ARG A 51 17.30 -12.51 4.39
N LEU A 52 17.64 -11.76 5.43
CA LEU A 52 18.42 -12.24 6.57
C LEU A 52 17.52 -12.95 7.60
N ASN A 53 16.30 -12.45 7.80
CA ASN A 53 15.28 -13.04 8.66
C ASN A 53 13.91 -13.05 7.96
N PRO A 54 13.56 -14.15 7.27
CA PRO A 54 12.30 -14.29 6.54
C PRO A 54 11.04 -14.38 7.44
N LYS A 55 11.19 -14.35 8.77
CA LYS A 55 10.07 -14.40 9.73
C LYS A 55 9.82 -13.05 10.40
N ASN A 56 10.54 -11.99 10.01
CA ASN A 56 10.33 -10.67 10.59
C ASN A 56 9.05 -10.02 10.02
N THR A 57 7.92 -10.27 10.67
CA THR A 57 6.60 -9.73 10.30
C THR A 57 6.60 -8.21 10.17
N ASP A 58 7.27 -7.49 11.08
CA ASP A 58 7.32 -6.03 11.05
C ASP A 58 8.08 -5.49 9.83
N ALA A 59 9.11 -6.21 9.38
CA ALA A 59 9.82 -5.88 8.15
C ALA A 59 8.95 -6.07 6.90
N TYR A 60 8.14 -7.14 6.84
CA TYR A 60 7.15 -7.35 5.77
C TYR A 60 6.08 -6.26 5.79
N TYR A 61 5.48 -5.97 6.94
CA TYR A 61 4.50 -4.91 7.07
C TYR A 61 5.05 -3.54 6.64
N SER A 62 6.24 -3.19 7.14
CA SER A 62 6.94 -1.95 6.79
C SER A 62 7.22 -1.87 5.29
N LEU A 63 7.63 -2.97 4.67
CA LEU A 63 7.87 -3.05 3.23
C LEU A 63 6.58 -2.81 2.43
N GLY A 64 5.47 -3.45 2.84
CA GLY A 64 4.15 -3.25 2.25
C GLY A 64 3.69 -1.79 2.38
N TRP A 65 3.93 -1.15 3.52
CA TRP A 65 3.64 0.26 3.71
C TRP A 65 4.44 1.16 2.76
N VAL A 66 5.75 0.93 2.65
CA VAL A 66 6.63 1.72 1.76
C VAL A 66 6.21 1.59 0.30
N TYR A 67 5.82 0.40 -0.16
CA TYR A 67 5.26 0.25 -1.51
C TYR A 67 3.99 1.08 -1.70
N GLY A 68 3.13 1.15 -0.68
CA GLY A 68 1.94 2.01 -0.68
C GLY A 68 2.26 3.49 -0.85
N GLU A 69 3.23 4.01 -0.09
CA GLU A 69 3.70 5.40 -0.20
C GLU A 69 4.28 5.70 -1.60
N LEU A 70 4.89 4.69 -2.23
CA LEU A 70 5.39 4.76 -3.60
C LEU A 70 4.32 4.50 -4.68
N LYS A 71 3.04 4.33 -4.30
CA LYS A 71 1.91 4.01 -5.19
C LYS A 71 2.08 2.70 -5.98
N ARG A 72 2.89 1.80 -5.46
CA ARG A 72 3.13 0.45 -5.98
C ARG A 72 2.15 -0.51 -5.30
N TYR A 73 0.87 -0.34 -5.62
CA TYR A 73 -0.23 -0.94 -4.86
C TYR A 73 -0.29 -2.46 -4.99
N GLU A 74 0.06 -2.99 -6.16
CA GLU A 74 0.14 -4.44 -6.40
C GLU A 74 1.21 -5.09 -5.52
N GLU A 75 2.43 -4.54 -5.49
CA GLU A 75 3.48 -5.06 -4.62
C GLU A 75 3.16 -4.87 -3.13
N ALA A 76 2.50 -3.76 -2.77
CA ALA A 76 2.04 -3.53 -1.40
C ALA A 76 1.02 -4.59 -0.96
N ILE A 77 0.03 -4.90 -1.80
CA ILE A 77 -0.99 -5.92 -1.54
C ILE A 77 -0.34 -7.28 -1.30
N VAL A 78 0.55 -7.73 -2.21
CA VAL A 78 1.24 -9.02 -2.08
C VAL A 78 2.04 -9.08 -0.78
N THR A 79 2.80 -8.03 -0.46
CA THR A 79 3.64 -7.99 0.75
C THR A 79 2.79 -7.97 2.05
N LEU A 80 1.64 -7.29 2.03
CA LEU A 80 0.71 -7.28 3.17
C LEU A 80 -0.01 -8.62 3.33
N GLU A 81 -0.26 -9.35 2.25
CA GLU A 81 -0.76 -10.73 2.32
C GLU A 81 0.29 -11.66 2.94
N GLU A 82 1.57 -11.53 2.56
CA GLU A 82 2.67 -12.27 3.22
C GLU A 82 2.77 -11.94 4.72
N THR A 83 2.61 -10.67 5.09
CA THR A 83 2.56 -10.24 6.50
C THR A 83 1.48 -11.02 7.26
N LEU A 84 0.28 -11.12 6.70
CA LEU A 84 -0.86 -11.83 7.31
C LEU A 84 -0.75 -13.37 7.23
N GLN A 85 0.08 -13.90 6.34
CA GLN A 85 0.43 -15.33 6.35
C GLN A 85 1.35 -15.67 7.53
N ILE A 86 2.27 -14.76 7.89
CA ILE A 86 3.17 -14.93 9.03
C ILE A 86 2.45 -14.65 10.35
N ASP A 87 1.70 -13.54 10.42
CA ASP A 87 0.86 -13.16 11.55
C ASP A 87 -0.57 -12.80 11.10
N PRO A 88 -1.51 -13.75 11.17
CA PRO A 88 -2.91 -13.53 10.80
C PRO A 88 -3.63 -12.44 11.63
N ASN A 89 -3.11 -12.09 12.80
CA ASN A 89 -3.72 -11.14 13.73
C ASN A 89 -3.17 -9.72 13.60
N TYR A 90 -2.26 -9.46 12.65
CA TYR A 90 -1.67 -8.14 12.41
C TYR A 90 -2.72 -7.16 11.85
N LEU A 91 -3.39 -6.43 12.75
CA LEU A 91 -4.59 -5.63 12.45
C LEU A 91 -4.31 -4.49 11.45
N GLU A 92 -3.16 -3.85 11.59
CA GLU A 92 -2.71 -2.75 10.74
C GLU A 92 -2.50 -3.22 9.29
N ALA A 93 -1.94 -4.41 9.10
CA ALA A 93 -1.71 -5.01 7.79
C ALA A 93 -3.04 -5.31 7.10
N ARG A 94 -4.00 -5.88 7.85
CA ARG A 94 -5.38 -6.14 7.37
C ARG A 94 -6.09 -4.85 6.95
N THR A 95 -5.96 -3.80 7.76
CA THR A 95 -6.60 -2.50 7.49
C THR A 95 -6.02 -1.86 6.23
N ARG A 96 -4.68 -1.86 6.09
CA ARG A 96 -4.01 -1.34 4.90
C ARG A 96 -4.33 -2.14 3.64
N LEU A 97 -4.32 -3.47 3.73
CA LEU A 97 -4.65 -4.37 2.63
C LEU A 97 -6.07 -4.09 2.10
N SER A 98 -7.04 -3.99 3.00
CA SER A 98 -8.42 -3.63 2.65
C SER A 98 -8.49 -2.28 1.93
N THR A 99 -7.79 -1.27 2.47
CA THR A 99 -7.75 0.08 1.88
C THR A 99 -7.18 0.06 0.47
N MET A 100 -6.07 -0.64 0.25
CA MET A 100 -5.40 -0.73 -1.05
C MET A 100 -6.23 -1.51 -2.07
N LYS A 101 -6.83 -2.64 -1.68
CA LYS A 101 -7.73 -3.40 -2.56
C LYS A 101 -8.94 -2.58 -2.98
N ASN A 102 -9.55 -1.84 -2.05
CA ASN A 102 -10.67 -0.95 -2.35
C ASN A 102 -10.27 0.19 -3.29
N TYR A 103 -9.08 0.77 -3.10
CA TYR A 103 -8.56 1.79 -4.00
C TYR A 103 -8.36 1.23 -5.41
N LEU A 104 -7.65 0.09 -5.52
CA LEU A 104 -7.35 -0.54 -6.79
C LEU A 104 -8.63 -0.92 -7.54
N GLN A 105 -9.60 -1.53 -6.86
CA GLN A 105 -10.90 -1.86 -7.44
C GLN A 105 -11.62 -0.64 -8.03
N LYS A 106 -11.61 0.51 -7.32
CA LYS A 106 -12.26 1.74 -7.79
C LYS A 106 -11.58 2.34 -9.01
N VAL A 107 -10.26 2.28 -9.10
CA VAL A 107 -9.51 2.85 -10.23
C VAL A 107 -9.46 1.91 -11.43
N THR A 108 -9.57 0.60 -11.23
CA THR A 108 -9.61 -0.39 -12.30
C THR A 108 -11.02 -0.72 -12.77
N ALA A 109 -12.06 -0.34 -12.02
CA ALA A 109 -13.44 -0.53 -12.47
C ALA A 109 -13.65 0.25 -13.78
N PRO A 110 -14.25 -0.38 -14.82
CA PRO A 110 -14.68 0.38 -15.98
C PRO A 110 -15.63 1.47 -15.48
N LYS A 111 -15.35 2.74 -15.84
CA LYS A 111 -16.29 3.83 -15.62
C LYS A 111 -17.59 3.35 -16.22
N GLN A 112 -18.62 3.13 -15.40
CA GLN A 112 -19.96 2.91 -15.93
C GLN A 112 -20.31 4.19 -16.66
N ASP A 113 -20.17 4.14 -17.99
CA ASP A 113 -20.37 5.30 -18.84
C ASP A 113 -21.78 5.85 -18.61
N GLN A 114 -21.87 7.17 -18.74
CA GLN A 114 -23.04 8.04 -18.67
C GLN A 114 -24.14 7.71 -19.72
N ILE A 115 -24.39 6.44 -20.01
CA ILE A 115 -25.29 5.99 -21.09
C ILE A 115 -26.75 5.88 -20.60
N LEU A 116 -27.02 5.91 -19.29
CA LEU A 116 -28.38 5.78 -18.76
C LEU A 116 -29.20 7.08 -18.70
N THR A 117 -28.61 8.26 -18.97
CA THR A 117 -29.33 9.55 -18.87
C THR A 117 -30.00 10.02 -20.17
N THR A 118 -29.72 9.42 -21.33
CA THR A 118 -30.37 9.80 -22.60
C THR A 118 -31.58 8.95 -22.99
N ALA A 119 -31.84 7.81 -22.31
CA ALA A 119 -32.94 6.92 -22.68
C ALA A 119 -34.32 7.37 -22.16
N THR A 120 -34.39 8.25 -21.16
CA THR A 120 -35.68 8.63 -20.53
C THR A 120 -36.36 9.83 -21.21
N SER A 121 -35.72 10.49 -22.18
CA SER A 121 -36.23 11.72 -22.80
C SER A 121 -37.08 11.52 -24.08
N VAL A 122 -37.23 10.29 -24.60
CA VAL A 122 -37.82 10.07 -25.95
C VAL A 122 -39.17 9.33 -25.95
N LEU A 123 -39.71 8.94 -24.79
CA LEU A 123 -40.92 8.09 -24.74
C LEU A 123 -42.19 8.73 -24.14
N HIS A 124 -42.21 10.03 -23.82
CA HIS A 124 -43.36 10.68 -23.18
C HIS A 124 -44.00 11.79 -24.02
N ASP A 125 -44.09 11.62 -25.33
CA ASP A 125 -44.90 12.51 -26.17
C ASP A 125 -45.72 11.73 -27.19
N LYS A 126 -46.93 11.32 -26.78
CA LYS A 126 -48.08 11.27 -27.69
C LYS A 126 -49.40 11.46 -26.91
N PRO A 127 -50.27 12.40 -27.34
CA PRO A 127 -51.45 12.82 -26.60
C PRO A 127 -52.62 11.82 -26.73
N GLU A 128 -53.42 11.74 -25.66
CA GLU A 128 -54.73 11.09 -25.63
C GLU A 128 -55.64 11.67 -26.70
N ILE A 129 -56.13 10.83 -27.61
CA ILE A 129 -57.27 11.16 -28.46
C ILE A 129 -58.52 10.63 -27.75
N ILE A 130 -59.22 11.54 -27.09
CA ILE A 130 -60.58 11.32 -26.58
C ILE A 130 -61.49 11.15 -27.80
N VAL A 131 -62.17 10.01 -27.89
CA VAL A 131 -63.27 9.83 -28.85
C VAL A 131 -64.54 9.47 -28.07
N THR A 132 -65.46 10.43 -28.01
CA THR A 132 -66.90 10.26 -27.72
C THR A 132 -67.65 10.92 -28.88
N PRO A 133 -68.77 10.37 -29.37
CA PRO A 133 -69.98 10.16 -28.59
C PRO A 133 -70.43 8.70 -28.46
#